data_AF-A0A5B1QKQ2-F1
#
_entry.id   AF-A0A5B1QKQ2-F1
#
_cell.length_a   1.000
_cell.length_b   1.000
_cell.length_c   1.000
_cell.angle_alpha   90.00
_cell.angle_beta   90.00
_cell.angle_gamma   90.00
#
_symmetry.space_group_name_H-M   'P 1'
#
loop_
_entity.id
_entity.type
_entity.pdbx_description
1 polymer ?
#
loop_
_entity_poly.entity_id
_entity_poly.type
_entity_poly.pdbx_seq_one_letter_code
_entity_poly.pdbx_strand_id
1 'polypeptide(L)'
;MGSHCQTSFLGNTSSSSSASADADSLALSYGVTSAADEFDRNVLSIINNSDISDDVLRERADKHLDILGNVAFSQYNVPKWVVRLTLLEGVGKQDFTMRRLFDAMYTTASDFNLTSGARYVSASICVCAALASAEPTETRLERLAAELLKLGEIWVAYMLWPFAANRIQPEELREPSAFVTPTLEHTRKTLVEGMSTGRTASFSDKVRARDDYTCVITGVIDKNAPPHIRSREGSHLKLDASHIFKHSVAVLRPRASGENRQHGLYVTYDILKHYCQLDDSFAENMKSQIDDPSNGMLLGKDLHSAFDDFAFCFVAHENANTYKIKHWVSENEISWVPMSSSVTFMDHSQDANNAALLRTSPHNHPQPETTIPLPSPQLLQLHAILAGVLNLSGAADMLQIFNDLPDFGGPAVCSGYGEDFMHQVIEYTGDDISRLREVAETTQRLSL
;
A
#
# COMPACT_ATOMS: atom_id res chain seq x y z
N MET A 1 7.79 -14.25 59.48
CA MET A 1 8.71 -15.39 59.29
C MET A 1 8.10 -16.59 59.97
N GLY A 2 7.81 -17.65 59.20
CA GLY A 2 7.37 -18.93 59.76
C GLY A 2 6.19 -19.58 59.04
N SER A 3 6.54 -20.48 58.13
CA SER A 3 5.85 -21.74 57.83
C SER A 3 4.69 -21.77 56.83
N HIS A 4 5.01 -22.44 55.72
CA HIS A 4 4.15 -23.22 54.84
C HIS A 4 3.08 -24.03 55.58
N CYS A 5 1.92 -24.19 54.93
CA CYS A 5 1.15 -25.43 54.99
C CYS A 5 0.53 -25.70 53.62
N GLN A 6 0.95 -26.80 52.99
CA GLN A 6 0.27 -27.43 51.86
C GLN A 6 -0.93 -28.21 52.38
N THR A 7 -2.04 -28.18 51.64
CA THR A 7 -3.08 -29.23 51.71
C THR A 7 -3.56 -29.52 50.30
N SER A 8 -3.18 -30.69 49.82
CA SER A 8 -3.80 -31.45 48.74
C SER A 8 -5.21 -31.89 49.14
N PHE A 9 -6.18 -31.89 48.22
CA PHE A 9 -7.24 -32.91 48.23
C PHE A 9 -7.75 -33.22 46.82
N LEU A 10 -7.96 -34.52 46.63
CA LEU A 10 -8.35 -35.23 45.42
C LEU A 10 -9.84 -35.02 45.09
N GLY A 11 -10.13 -35.03 43.78
CA GLY A 11 -11.21 -35.79 43.15
C GLY A 11 -12.66 -35.44 43.49
N ASN A 12 -13.43 -35.02 42.47
CA ASN A 12 -14.54 -35.85 42.02
C ASN A 12 -15.11 -35.39 40.68
N THR A 13 -15.22 -36.36 39.78
CA THR A 13 -16.11 -36.36 38.62
C THR A 13 -17.55 -36.57 39.08
N SER A 14 -18.46 -35.69 38.70
CA SER A 14 -19.87 -36.05 38.52
C SER A 14 -20.52 -35.20 37.44
N SER A 15 -21.02 -35.92 36.45
CA SER A 15 -21.95 -35.52 35.42
C SER A 15 -23.22 -34.88 35.99
N SER A 16 -23.63 -33.75 35.39
CA SER A 16 -25.04 -33.36 35.36
C SER A 16 -25.40 -32.86 33.97
N SER A 17 -26.49 -33.41 33.48
CA SER A 17 -27.13 -33.25 32.17
C SER A 17 -28.08 -32.05 32.13
N SER A 18 -28.50 -31.70 30.90
CA SER A 18 -29.55 -30.74 30.50
C SER A 18 -29.02 -29.29 30.32
N ALA A 19 -29.40 -28.51 29.31
CA ALA A 19 -30.33 -28.69 28.20
C ALA A 19 -29.91 -27.76 27.05
N SER A 20 -30.37 -28.11 25.86
CA SER A 20 -30.31 -27.37 24.60
C SER A 20 -30.63 -25.88 24.71
N ALA A 21 -29.76 -25.05 24.14
CA ALA A 21 -30.15 -23.80 23.52
C ALA A 21 -29.40 -23.73 22.18
N ASP A 22 -30.18 -23.70 21.11
CA ASP A 22 -29.74 -23.58 19.72
C ASP A 22 -28.77 -22.41 19.56
N ALA A 23 -27.58 -22.74 19.06
CA ALA A 23 -26.66 -21.78 18.48
C ALA A 23 -26.30 -22.31 17.10
N ASP A 24 -27.23 -22.13 16.16
CA ASP A 24 -26.95 -22.03 14.72
C ASP A 24 -26.07 -20.78 14.49
N SER A 25 -24.83 -20.87 14.92
CA SER A 25 -23.75 -20.01 14.43
C SER A 25 -23.21 -20.70 13.19
N LEU A 26 -23.83 -20.40 12.05
CA LEU A 26 -23.30 -20.65 10.71
C LEU A 26 -21.96 -19.91 10.57
N ALA A 27 -20.91 -20.51 11.12
CA ALA A 27 -19.55 -20.28 10.68
C ALA A 27 -19.49 -20.85 9.25
N LEU A 28 -19.82 -20.01 8.28
CA LEU A 28 -19.53 -20.23 6.87
C LEU A 28 -18.01 -20.23 6.70
N SER A 29 -17.41 -21.37 7.04
CA SER A 29 -16.13 -21.82 6.55
C SER A 29 -16.31 -22.07 5.05
N TYR A 30 -16.17 -21.01 4.25
CA TYR A 30 -16.08 -21.16 2.81
C TYR A 30 -14.73 -21.83 2.50
N GLY A 31 -14.78 -22.98 1.84
CA GLY A 31 -13.61 -23.71 1.33
C GLY A 31 -12.89 -22.94 0.22
N VAL A 32 -12.13 -21.91 0.60
CA VAL A 32 -11.41 -20.98 -0.28
C VAL A 32 -9.96 -21.40 -0.47
N THR A 33 -9.74 -22.49 -1.19
CA THR A 33 -8.43 -22.77 -1.79
C THR A 33 -8.56 -23.07 -3.27
N SER A 34 -9.50 -23.91 -3.68
CA SER A 34 -9.63 -24.30 -5.09
C SER A 34 -10.10 -23.18 -6.04
N ALA A 35 -11.00 -22.30 -5.59
CA ALA A 35 -11.56 -21.24 -6.42
C ALA A 35 -10.61 -20.06 -6.64
N ALA A 36 -9.77 -19.74 -5.64
CA ALA A 36 -8.72 -18.75 -5.78
C ALA A 36 -7.61 -19.24 -6.73
N ASP A 37 -7.17 -20.49 -6.55
CA ASP A 37 -6.20 -21.15 -7.44
C ASP A 37 -6.73 -21.28 -8.88
N GLU A 38 -8.04 -21.37 -9.07
CA GLU A 38 -8.67 -21.40 -10.39
C GLU A 38 -8.72 -20.00 -11.04
N PHE A 39 -9.13 -18.97 -10.30
CA PHE A 39 -9.10 -17.58 -10.79
C PHE A 39 -7.69 -17.20 -11.26
N ASP A 40 -6.70 -17.48 -10.44
CA ASP A 40 -5.30 -17.15 -10.69
C ASP A 40 -4.74 -17.85 -11.94
N ARG A 41 -4.99 -19.15 -12.07
CA ARG A 41 -4.61 -19.90 -13.27
C ARG A 41 -5.29 -19.36 -14.52
N ASN A 42 -6.55 -18.94 -14.42
CA ASN A 42 -7.28 -18.36 -15.54
C ASN A 42 -6.72 -16.99 -15.94
N VAL A 43 -6.38 -16.14 -14.98
CA VAL A 43 -5.75 -14.83 -15.25
C VAL A 43 -4.41 -15.03 -15.95
N LEU A 44 -3.54 -15.91 -15.41
CA LEU A 44 -2.26 -16.22 -16.04
C LEU A 44 -2.41 -16.85 -17.42
N SER A 45 -3.42 -17.70 -17.62
CA SER A 45 -3.71 -18.28 -18.93
C SER A 45 -4.03 -17.19 -19.96
N ILE A 46 -4.81 -16.18 -19.60
CA ILE A 46 -5.12 -15.05 -20.49
C ILE A 46 -3.90 -14.16 -20.71
N ILE A 47 -3.15 -13.84 -19.64
CA ILE A 47 -1.94 -13.00 -19.74
C ILE A 47 -0.92 -13.63 -20.69
N ASN A 48 -0.68 -14.93 -20.58
CA ASN A 48 0.29 -15.65 -21.40
C ASN A 48 -0.23 -16.00 -22.82
N ASN A 49 -1.50 -15.74 -23.11
CA ASN A 49 -2.10 -16.06 -24.41
C ASN A 49 -1.81 -14.98 -25.46
N SER A 50 -0.73 -15.16 -26.23
CA SER A 50 -0.35 -14.25 -27.32
C SER A 50 -1.32 -14.22 -28.51
N ASP A 51 -2.30 -15.13 -28.59
CA ASP A 51 -3.24 -15.19 -29.72
C ASP A 51 -4.30 -14.08 -29.66
N ILE A 52 -4.47 -13.45 -28.49
CA ILE A 52 -5.38 -12.33 -28.30
C ILE A 52 -4.54 -11.06 -28.09
N SER A 53 -4.67 -10.11 -29.02
CA SER A 53 -4.01 -8.80 -28.90
C SER A 53 -4.52 -8.01 -27.70
N ASP A 54 -3.68 -7.11 -27.18
CA ASP A 54 -4.02 -6.26 -26.04
C ASP A 54 -5.26 -5.40 -26.32
N ASP A 55 -5.40 -4.85 -27.53
CA ASP A 55 -6.57 -4.04 -27.92
C ASP A 55 -7.87 -4.84 -27.89
N VAL A 56 -7.86 -6.08 -28.38
CA VAL A 56 -9.04 -6.96 -28.38
C VAL A 56 -9.39 -7.35 -26.95
N LEU A 57 -8.39 -7.64 -26.11
CA LEU A 57 -8.61 -7.97 -24.72
C LEU A 57 -9.15 -6.76 -23.94
N ARG A 58 -8.63 -5.56 -24.21
CA ARG A 58 -9.11 -4.29 -23.67
C ARG A 58 -10.56 -4.02 -24.05
N GLU A 59 -10.92 -4.16 -25.33
CA GLU A 59 -12.28 -3.96 -25.81
C GLU A 59 -13.28 -4.92 -25.14
N ARG A 60 -12.87 -6.18 -24.91
CA ARG A 60 -13.69 -7.15 -24.16
C ARG A 60 -13.88 -6.72 -22.71
N ALA A 61 -12.80 -6.31 -22.05
CA ALA A 61 -12.85 -5.82 -20.68
C ALA A 61 -13.78 -4.60 -20.55
N ASP A 62 -13.69 -3.64 -21.47
CA ASP A 62 -14.56 -2.44 -21.48
C ASP A 62 -16.05 -2.81 -21.59
N LYS A 63 -16.40 -3.74 -22.48
CA LYS A 63 -17.78 -4.25 -22.59
C LYS A 63 -18.29 -4.86 -21.29
N HIS A 64 -17.42 -5.51 -20.51
CA HIS A 64 -17.79 -6.04 -19.21
C HIS A 64 -17.94 -4.94 -18.16
N LEU A 65 -17.11 -3.91 -18.18
CA LEU A 65 -17.17 -2.77 -17.27
C LEU A 65 -18.40 -1.88 -17.47
N ASP A 66 -19.04 -1.90 -18.64
CA ASP A 66 -20.26 -1.12 -18.91
C ASP A 66 -21.42 -1.50 -17.97
N ILE A 67 -21.39 -2.69 -17.38
CA ILE A 67 -22.38 -3.11 -16.39
C ILE A 67 -22.40 -2.20 -15.15
N LEU A 68 -21.25 -1.64 -14.76
CA LEU A 68 -21.12 -0.74 -13.61
C LEU A 68 -21.73 0.64 -13.89
N GLY A 69 -21.95 0.99 -15.16
CA GLY A 69 -22.67 2.20 -15.58
C GLY A 69 -24.20 2.06 -15.54
N ASN A 70 -24.72 0.84 -15.39
CA ASN A 70 -26.16 0.60 -15.34
C ASN A 70 -26.71 0.90 -13.94
N VAL A 71 -27.77 1.71 -13.88
CA VAL A 71 -28.44 2.11 -12.63
C VAL A 71 -28.88 0.91 -11.79
N ALA A 72 -29.30 -0.18 -12.42
CA ALA A 72 -29.71 -1.42 -11.74
C ALA A 72 -28.58 -2.06 -10.91
N PHE A 73 -27.32 -1.78 -11.26
CA PHE A 73 -26.12 -2.32 -10.60
C PHE A 73 -25.30 -1.23 -9.89
N SER A 74 -25.89 -0.06 -9.65
CA SER A 74 -25.22 1.08 -9.01
C SER A 74 -24.60 0.74 -7.64
N GLN A 75 -25.21 -0.18 -6.89
CA GLN A 75 -24.69 -0.67 -5.61
C GLN A 75 -23.34 -1.40 -5.70
N TYR A 76 -22.99 -1.93 -6.88
CA TYR A 76 -21.70 -2.56 -7.14
C TYR A 76 -20.65 -1.54 -7.63
N ASN A 77 -21.11 -0.45 -8.25
CA ASN A 77 -20.22 0.63 -8.68
C ASN A 77 -19.88 1.59 -7.53
N VAL A 78 -20.83 1.82 -6.62
CA VAL A 78 -20.65 2.59 -5.39
C VAL A 78 -20.97 1.67 -4.20
N PRO A 79 -19.98 0.89 -3.73
CA PRO A 79 -20.23 -0.09 -2.68
C PRO A 79 -20.64 0.53 -1.36
N LYS A 80 -21.32 -0.27 -0.54
CA LYS A 80 -21.89 0.17 0.75
C LYS A 80 -20.86 0.87 1.64
N TRP A 81 -19.64 0.35 1.70
CA TRP A 81 -18.58 0.94 2.52
C TRP A 81 -18.16 2.35 2.06
N VAL A 82 -18.28 2.66 0.76
CA VAL A 82 -18.09 4.02 0.22
C VAL A 82 -19.28 4.91 0.56
N VAL A 83 -20.51 4.37 0.44
CA VAL A 83 -21.74 5.11 0.79
C VAL A 83 -21.71 5.58 2.25
N ARG A 84 -21.20 4.77 3.18
CA ARG A 84 -21.08 5.14 4.60
C ARG A 84 -20.23 6.40 4.83
N LEU A 85 -19.23 6.65 4.00
CA LEU A 85 -18.42 7.86 4.10
C LEU A 85 -19.22 9.13 3.79
N THR A 86 -20.23 9.03 2.92
CA THR A 86 -21.09 10.18 2.58
C THR A 86 -22.07 10.55 3.70
N LEU A 87 -22.20 9.70 4.73
CA LEU A 87 -23.01 9.97 5.90
C LEU A 87 -22.27 10.77 6.97
N LEU A 88 -20.95 10.92 6.85
CA LEU A 88 -20.16 11.72 7.78
C LEU A 88 -20.39 13.21 7.53
N GLU A 89 -20.75 13.95 8.58
CA GLU A 89 -20.86 15.41 8.48
C GLU A 89 -19.51 16.04 8.12
N GLY A 90 -19.53 17.02 7.21
CA GLY A 90 -18.32 17.72 6.77
C GLY A 90 -17.48 16.98 5.73
N VAL A 91 -17.78 15.72 5.43
CA VAL A 91 -17.12 14.97 4.36
C VAL A 91 -17.83 15.26 3.03
N GLY A 92 -17.10 15.85 2.08
CA GLY A 92 -17.60 16.10 0.73
C GLY A 92 -18.02 14.81 0.03
N LYS A 93 -18.88 14.93 -0.99
CA LYS A 93 -19.27 13.78 -1.82
C LYS A 93 -18.00 13.16 -2.40
N GLN A 94 -17.78 11.89 -2.08
CA GLN A 94 -16.63 11.16 -2.57
C GLN A 94 -16.77 10.88 -4.06
N ASP A 95 -15.68 11.09 -4.77
CA ASP A 95 -15.60 11.00 -6.21
C ASP A 95 -15.32 9.56 -6.69
N PHE A 96 -14.99 8.67 -5.77
CA PHE A 96 -14.61 7.28 -6.01
C PHE A 96 -15.77 6.38 -6.47
N THR A 97 -15.52 5.58 -7.50
CA THR A 97 -16.38 4.46 -7.93
C THR A 97 -15.51 3.29 -8.42
N MET A 98 -16.05 2.07 -8.44
CA MET A 98 -15.32 0.92 -8.97
C MET A 98 -14.97 1.11 -10.45
N ARG A 99 -15.88 1.67 -11.26
CA ARG A 99 -15.58 2.02 -12.66
C ARG A 99 -14.40 2.98 -12.77
N ARG A 100 -14.36 4.04 -11.95
CA ARG A 100 -13.24 4.99 -11.92
C ARG A 100 -11.94 4.35 -11.48
N LEU A 101 -11.96 3.38 -10.57
CA LEU A 101 -10.77 2.60 -10.20
C LEU A 101 -10.20 1.85 -11.41
N PHE A 102 -11.04 1.10 -12.14
CA PHE A 102 -10.60 0.39 -13.34
C PHE A 102 -10.07 1.37 -14.41
N ASP A 103 -10.81 2.43 -14.70
CA ASP A 103 -10.40 3.44 -15.68
C ASP A 103 -9.08 4.10 -15.28
N ALA A 104 -8.89 4.45 -13.99
CA ALA A 104 -7.65 4.99 -13.46
C ALA A 104 -6.46 4.03 -13.61
N MET A 105 -6.68 2.73 -13.43
CA MET A 105 -5.63 1.73 -13.66
C MET A 105 -5.23 1.65 -15.14
N TYR A 106 -6.18 1.76 -16.08
CA TYR A 106 -5.86 1.81 -17.51
C TYR A 106 -5.17 3.10 -17.93
N THR A 107 -5.67 4.26 -17.47
CA THR A 107 -5.04 5.55 -17.76
C THR A 107 -3.62 5.59 -17.22
N THR A 108 -3.41 5.15 -15.98
CA THR A 108 -2.07 5.09 -15.39
C THR A 108 -1.18 4.10 -16.14
N ALA A 109 -1.68 2.92 -16.50
CA ALA A 109 -0.90 1.98 -17.30
C ALA A 109 -0.49 2.58 -18.65
N SER A 110 -1.38 3.33 -19.32
CA SER A 110 -1.04 4.05 -20.55
C SER A 110 0.00 5.15 -20.31
N ASP A 111 -0.17 5.98 -19.28
CA ASP A 111 0.74 7.09 -18.94
C ASP A 111 2.18 6.61 -18.68
N PHE A 112 2.33 5.41 -18.11
CA PHE A 112 3.63 4.82 -17.76
C PHE A 112 4.09 3.71 -18.73
N ASN A 113 3.42 3.53 -19.87
CA ASN A 113 3.69 2.48 -20.87
C ASN A 113 3.70 1.06 -20.29
N LEU A 114 2.82 0.78 -19.33
CA LEU A 114 2.68 -0.50 -18.67
C LEU A 114 1.79 -1.47 -19.47
N THR A 115 2.22 -1.90 -20.65
CA THR A 115 1.47 -2.85 -21.50
C THR A 115 1.01 -4.13 -20.77
N SER A 116 1.91 -4.85 -20.09
CA SER A 116 1.58 -6.03 -19.28
C SER A 116 0.65 -5.70 -18.11
N GLY A 117 0.73 -4.48 -17.56
CA GLY A 117 -0.15 -4.01 -16.49
C GLY A 117 -1.58 -3.79 -16.98
N ALA A 118 -1.75 -3.12 -18.12
CA ALA A 118 -3.05 -2.98 -18.78
C ALA A 118 -3.63 -4.35 -19.20
N ARG A 119 -2.76 -5.27 -19.65
CA ARG A 119 -3.14 -6.64 -19.97
C ARG A 119 -3.61 -7.42 -18.73
N TYR A 120 -2.91 -7.28 -17.59
CA TYR A 120 -3.31 -7.86 -16.31
C TYR A 120 -4.72 -7.40 -15.90
N VAL A 121 -4.97 -6.08 -15.93
CA VAL A 121 -6.30 -5.53 -15.62
C VAL A 121 -7.38 -6.11 -16.53
N SER A 122 -7.11 -6.17 -17.84
CA SER A 122 -8.07 -6.70 -18.82
C SER A 122 -8.33 -8.19 -18.64
N ALA A 123 -7.28 -8.96 -18.33
CA ALA A 123 -7.38 -10.39 -18.05
C ALA A 123 -8.23 -10.64 -16.80
N SER A 124 -7.97 -9.94 -15.69
CA SER A 124 -8.73 -10.07 -14.45
C SER A 124 -10.22 -9.78 -14.66
N ILE A 125 -10.56 -8.71 -15.39
CA ILE A 125 -11.96 -8.38 -15.74
C ILE A 125 -12.61 -9.49 -16.59
N CYS A 126 -11.89 -10.00 -17.59
CA CYS A 126 -12.41 -11.09 -18.44
C CYS A 126 -12.63 -12.39 -17.65
N VAL A 127 -11.79 -12.69 -16.65
CA VAL A 127 -12.00 -13.84 -15.76
C VAL A 127 -13.24 -13.64 -14.89
N CYS A 128 -13.49 -12.45 -14.35
CA CYS A 128 -14.75 -12.14 -13.65
C CYS A 128 -15.98 -12.43 -14.54
N ALA A 129 -15.92 -12.08 -15.82
CA ALA A 129 -17.00 -12.38 -16.77
C ALA A 129 -17.13 -13.86 -17.11
N ALA A 130 -16.02 -14.60 -17.20
CA ALA A 130 -16.03 -16.05 -17.38
C ALA A 130 -16.69 -16.74 -16.17
N LEU A 131 -16.34 -16.34 -14.95
CA LEU A 131 -16.97 -16.83 -13.72
C LEU A 131 -18.48 -16.57 -13.71
N ALA A 132 -18.90 -15.34 -14.06
CA ALA A 132 -20.31 -15.00 -14.14
C ALA A 132 -21.08 -15.79 -15.22
N SER A 133 -20.40 -16.21 -16.29
CA SER A 133 -21.03 -16.95 -17.39
C SER A 133 -21.46 -18.37 -17.02
N ALA A 134 -20.92 -18.93 -15.92
CA ALA A 134 -21.32 -20.21 -15.37
C ALA A 134 -22.70 -20.17 -14.69
N GLU A 135 -23.21 -18.97 -14.36
CA GLU A 135 -24.50 -18.77 -13.72
C GLU A 135 -25.68 -18.73 -14.74
N PRO A 136 -26.92 -18.97 -14.27
CA PRO A 136 -28.12 -18.76 -15.07
C PRO A 136 -28.20 -17.36 -15.70
N THR A 137 -28.80 -17.27 -16.90
CA THR A 137 -28.87 -16.02 -17.67
C THR A 137 -29.49 -14.85 -16.87
N GLU A 138 -30.48 -15.13 -16.03
CA GLU A 138 -31.19 -14.12 -15.25
C GLU A 138 -30.31 -13.46 -14.17
N THR A 139 -29.34 -14.19 -13.61
CA THR A 139 -28.45 -13.71 -12.54
C THR A 139 -27.05 -13.37 -13.05
N ARG A 140 -26.70 -13.72 -14.29
CA ARG A 140 -25.38 -13.52 -14.89
C ARG A 140 -24.87 -12.08 -14.79
N LEU A 141 -25.71 -11.09 -15.08
CA LEU A 141 -25.32 -9.68 -15.07
C LEU A 141 -25.03 -9.17 -13.65
N GLU A 142 -25.87 -9.56 -12.70
CA GLU A 142 -25.67 -9.27 -11.29
C GLU A 142 -24.41 -9.96 -10.77
N ARG A 143 -24.18 -11.22 -11.16
CA ARG A 143 -22.96 -11.95 -10.81
C ARG A 143 -21.71 -11.26 -11.36
N LEU A 144 -21.73 -10.82 -12.63
CA LEU A 144 -20.61 -10.07 -13.20
C LEU A 144 -20.34 -8.79 -12.40
N ALA A 145 -21.38 -8.01 -12.09
CA ALA A 145 -21.22 -6.79 -11.29
C ALA A 145 -20.63 -7.10 -9.90
N ALA A 146 -21.07 -8.19 -9.25
CA ALA A 146 -20.54 -8.64 -7.96
C ALA A 146 -19.06 -9.08 -8.03
N GLU A 147 -18.66 -9.80 -9.08
CA GLU A 147 -17.26 -10.22 -9.27
C GLU A 147 -16.35 -9.03 -9.57
N LEU A 148 -16.82 -8.05 -10.34
CA LEU A 148 -16.09 -6.81 -10.60
C LEU A 148 -15.95 -5.96 -9.33
N LEU A 149 -16.99 -5.88 -8.51
CA LEU A 149 -16.91 -5.25 -7.19
C LEU A 149 -15.83 -5.93 -6.35
N LYS A 150 -15.88 -7.26 -6.24
CA LYS A 150 -14.91 -8.03 -5.45
C LYS A 150 -13.47 -7.81 -5.92
N LEU A 151 -13.24 -7.79 -7.24
CA LEU A 151 -11.93 -7.50 -7.81
C LEU A 151 -11.44 -6.10 -7.42
N GLY A 152 -12.30 -5.09 -7.57
CA GLY A 152 -11.98 -3.71 -7.20
C GLY A 152 -11.71 -3.55 -5.70
N GLU A 153 -12.51 -4.19 -4.85
CA GLU A 153 -12.33 -4.23 -3.39
C GLU A 153 -10.97 -4.83 -2.98
N ILE A 154 -10.54 -5.88 -3.68
CA ILE A 154 -9.23 -6.50 -3.45
C ILE A 154 -8.09 -5.56 -3.84
N TRP A 155 -8.20 -4.86 -4.97
CA TRP A 155 -7.19 -3.86 -5.33
C TRP A 155 -7.17 -2.68 -4.37
N VAL A 156 -8.32 -2.19 -3.89
CA VAL A 156 -8.35 -1.16 -2.85
C VAL A 156 -7.66 -1.65 -1.59
N ALA A 157 -8.04 -2.83 -1.08
CA ALA A 157 -7.53 -3.35 0.18
C ALA A 157 -6.03 -3.72 0.10
N TYR A 158 -5.59 -4.38 -0.96
CA TYR A 158 -4.26 -4.97 -1.00
C TYR A 158 -3.27 -4.22 -1.88
N MET A 159 -3.70 -3.35 -2.78
CA MET A 159 -2.78 -2.53 -3.59
C MET A 159 -2.73 -1.07 -3.11
N LEU A 160 -3.85 -0.47 -2.72
CA LEU A 160 -3.90 0.96 -2.40
C LEU A 160 -3.77 1.25 -0.91
N TRP A 161 -4.56 0.57 -0.07
CA TRP A 161 -4.57 0.79 1.37
C TRP A 161 -3.20 0.66 2.04
N PRO A 162 -2.34 -0.32 1.71
CA PRO A 162 -1.05 -0.46 2.38
C PRO A 162 -0.14 0.76 2.22
N PHE A 163 -0.33 1.51 1.14
CA PHE A 163 0.43 2.72 0.86
C PHE A 163 -0.27 3.98 1.37
N ALA A 164 -1.60 4.02 1.34
CA ALA A 164 -2.38 5.13 1.87
C ALA A 164 -2.36 5.19 3.41
N ALA A 165 -2.23 4.05 4.09
CA ALA A 165 -2.22 4.00 5.55
C ALA A 165 -0.93 4.59 6.14
N ASN A 166 -1.01 5.80 6.70
CA ASN A 166 0.13 6.50 7.32
C ASN A 166 0.41 6.04 8.75
N ARG A 167 0.61 4.74 8.97
CA ARG A 167 0.77 4.20 10.34
C ARG A 167 2.02 3.39 10.55
N ILE A 168 2.61 3.62 11.72
CA ILE A 168 3.53 2.71 12.39
C ILE A 168 2.72 1.44 12.69
N GLN A 169 3.14 0.31 12.11
CA GLN A 169 2.52 -1.00 12.34
C GLN A 169 2.36 -1.28 13.85
N PRO A 170 1.14 -1.45 14.38
CA PRO A 170 0.95 -1.96 15.74
C PRO A 170 1.34 -3.44 15.81
N GLU A 171 1.80 -3.89 16.99
CA GLU A 171 2.30 -5.26 17.20
C GLU A 171 1.23 -6.37 17.08
N GLU A 172 -0.08 -6.08 16.90
CA GLU A 172 -1.15 -6.99 17.33
C GLU A 172 -2.43 -7.14 16.47
N LEU A 173 -2.45 -7.77 15.27
CA LEU A 173 -3.72 -7.90 14.49
C LEU A 173 -3.97 -9.19 13.66
N ARG A 174 -5.20 -9.74 13.75
CA ARG A 174 -5.73 -11.07 13.34
C ARG A 174 -5.69 -11.43 11.85
N GLU A 175 -5.93 -12.71 11.55
CA GLU A 175 -5.94 -13.36 10.21
C GLU A 175 -7.23 -13.15 9.39
N PRO A 176 -7.11 -12.87 8.08
CA PRO A 176 -8.15 -13.09 7.06
C PRO A 176 -7.64 -13.61 5.68
N SER A 177 -8.59 -13.70 4.72
CA SER A 177 -8.73 -14.73 3.67
C SER A 177 -8.05 -14.49 2.30
N ALA A 178 -7.97 -15.58 1.50
CA ALA A 178 -7.06 -15.75 0.37
C ALA A 178 -7.64 -15.55 -1.04
N PHE A 179 -7.61 -14.32 -1.55
CA PHE A 179 -8.08 -14.03 -2.91
C PHE A 179 -7.11 -13.08 -3.65
N VAL A 180 -6.64 -13.51 -4.84
CA VAL A 180 -5.98 -12.72 -5.93
C VAL A 180 -4.44 -12.69 -5.89
N THR A 181 -3.80 -13.86 -5.99
CA THR A 181 -2.32 -13.93 -5.97
C THR A 181 -1.77 -15.05 -6.84
N PRO A 182 -1.61 -14.86 -8.17
CA PRO A 182 -1.24 -15.95 -9.04
C PRO A 182 0.14 -16.56 -8.78
N THR A 183 1.02 -15.87 -8.06
CA THR A 183 2.35 -16.39 -7.66
C THR A 183 2.58 -16.45 -6.15
N LEU A 184 1.51 -16.42 -5.34
CA LEU A 184 1.54 -16.43 -3.87
C LEU A 184 2.61 -17.34 -3.27
N GLU A 185 2.59 -18.61 -3.65
CA GLU A 185 3.44 -19.65 -3.08
C GLU A 185 4.93 -19.47 -3.44
N HIS A 186 5.21 -18.83 -4.58
CA HIS A 186 6.56 -18.45 -4.96
C HIS A 186 7.02 -17.24 -4.13
N THR A 187 6.21 -16.17 -4.12
CA THR A 187 6.44 -14.95 -3.34
C THR A 187 6.61 -15.24 -1.84
N ARG A 188 5.85 -16.21 -1.31
CA ARG A 188 5.93 -16.68 0.08
C ARG A 188 7.26 -17.32 0.41
N LYS A 189 7.78 -18.22 -0.44
CA LYS A 189 9.08 -18.87 -0.20
C LYS A 189 10.22 -17.86 -0.15
N THR A 190 10.11 -16.80 -0.94
CA THR A 190 11.11 -15.76 -1.09
C THR A 190 11.18 -14.78 0.09
N LEU A 191 10.04 -14.47 0.71
CA LEU A 191 9.94 -13.39 1.70
C LEU A 191 10.09 -13.84 3.18
N VAL A 192 9.91 -15.14 3.50
CA VAL A 192 9.92 -15.66 4.89
C VAL A 192 11.31 -15.66 5.54
N GLU A 193 12.39 -15.73 4.76
CA GLU A 193 13.74 -15.91 5.29
C GLU A 193 14.49 -14.57 5.46
N GLY A 194 14.35 -13.88 6.60
CA GLY A 194 15.45 -13.08 7.17
C GLY A 194 15.37 -11.55 7.16
N MET A 195 14.25 -10.93 7.53
CA MET A 195 14.17 -9.47 7.66
C MET A 195 14.82 -8.95 8.95
N SER A 196 15.72 -7.96 8.82
CA SER A 196 16.27 -7.22 9.96
C SER A 196 15.27 -6.17 10.44
N THR A 197 15.08 -6.04 11.76
CA THR A 197 14.04 -5.21 12.37
C THR A 197 14.50 -3.80 12.75
N GLY A 198 15.78 -3.46 12.54
CA GLY A 198 16.38 -2.17 12.96
C GLY A 198 16.71 -1.25 11.80
N ARG A 199 16.26 0.01 11.87
CA ARG A 199 16.70 1.08 10.96
C ARG A 199 18.20 1.27 11.08
N THR A 200 18.92 1.24 9.97
CA THR A 200 20.35 1.55 10.00
C THR A 200 20.56 3.06 10.13
N ALA A 201 21.28 3.49 11.17
CA ALA A 201 21.62 4.91 11.35
C ALA A 201 22.36 5.50 10.11
N SER A 202 23.01 4.65 9.33
CA SER A 202 23.75 5.02 8.13
C SER A 202 22.87 5.43 6.94
N PHE A 203 21.60 5.03 6.85
CA PHE A 203 20.72 5.42 5.74
C PHE A 203 20.58 6.94 5.64
N SER A 204 20.18 7.57 6.75
CA SER A 204 19.90 9.00 6.78
C SER A 204 21.14 9.85 6.54
N ASP A 205 22.29 9.43 7.08
CA ASP A 205 23.57 10.12 6.90
C ASP A 205 24.06 10.03 5.45
N LYS A 206 23.90 8.86 4.81
CA LYS A 206 24.26 8.67 3.39
C LYS A 206 23.37 9.50 2.47
N VAL A 207 22.05 9.51 2.69
CA VAL A 207 21.12 10.33 1.90
C VAL A 207 21.44 11.82 2.04
N ARG A 208 21.71 12.31 3.27
CA ARG A 208 22.14 13.70 3.48
C ARG A 208 23.44 14.04 2.76
N ALA A 209 24.44 13.16 2.83
CA ALA A 209 25.72 13.38 2.16
C ALA A 209 25.57 13.41 0.62
N ARG A 210 24.77 12.50 0.06
CA ARG A 210 24.48 12.44 -1.38
C ARG A 210 23.75 13.69 -1.87
N ASP A 211 22.75 14.15 -1.12
CA ASP A 211 21.89 15.28 -1.48
C ASP A 211 22.46 16.64 -1.03
N ASP A 212 23.76 16.70 -0.67
CA ASP A 212 24.47 17.89 -0.17
C ASP A 212 23.72 18.63 0.96
N TYR A 213 23.07 17.87 1.85
CA TYR A 213 22.23 18.38 2.93
C TYR A 213 21.14 19.36 2.45
N THR A 214 20.69 19.22 1.22
CA THR A 214 19.75 20.12 0.56
C THR A 214 18.49 19.38 0.14
N CYS A 215 17.33 20.00 0.33
CA CYS A 215 16.07 19.43 -0.13
C CYS A 215 16.07 19.34 -1.66
N VAL A 216 15.87 18.13 -2.20
CA VAL A 216 15.99 17.85 -3.62
C VAL A 216 14.99 18.61 -4.50
N ILE A 217 13.89 19.13 -3.91
CA ILE A 217 12.85 19.88 -4.64
C ILE A 217 13.00 21.40 -4.51
N THR A 218 13.29 21.89 -3.30
CA THR A 218 13.21 23.33 -2.97
C THR A 218 14.56 24.01 -2.82
N GLY A 219 15.66 23.24 -2.72
CA GLY A 219 16.99 23.81 -2.47
C GLY A 219 17.22 24.31 -1.03
N VAL A 220 16.26 24.11 -0.12
CA VAL A 220 16.40 24.46 1.31
C VAL A 220 17.49 23.61 1.96
N ILE A 221 18.31 24.21 2.83
CA ILE A 221 19.43 23.55 3.49
C ILE A 221 19.01 22.96 4.85
N ASP A 222 19.52 21.76 5.17
CA ASP A 222 19.31 21.11 6.48
C ASP A 222 19.95 21.95 7.61
N LYS A 223 19.21 22.21 8.69
CA LYS A 223 19.71 22.88 9.91
C LYS A 223 20.91 22.16 10.54
N ASN A 224 21.03 20.85 10.33
CA ASN A 224 22.12 20.02 10.81
C ASN A 224 23.28 19.90 9.81
N ALA A 225 23.22 20.61 8.67
CA ALA A 225 24.29 20.63 7.68
C ALA A 225 25.64 21.06 8.30
N PRO A 226 26.77 20.52 7.83
CA PRO A 226 28.11 20.96 8.21
C PRO A 226 28.30 22.48 8.10
N PRO A 227 29.19 23.10 8.90
CA PRO A 227 29.35 24.55 8.94
C PRO A 227 29.60 25.21 7.57
N HIS A 228 30.35 24.56 6.67
CA HIS A 228 30.65 25.09 5.34
C HIS A 228 29.45 25.08 4.38
N ILE A 229 28.50 24.17 4.58
CA ILE A 229 27.22 24.18 3.84
C ILE A 229 26.26 25.16 4.50
N ARG A 230 26.24 25.19 5.84
CA ARG A 230 25.37 26.08 6.61
C ARG A 230 25.68 27.56 6.41
N SER A 231 26.90 27.91 6.01
CA SER A 231 27.30 29.28 5.68
C SER A 231 26.81 29.76 4.31
N ARG A 232 26.24 28.89 3.49
CA ARG A 232 25.66 29.29 2.20
C ARG A 232 24.40 30.14 2.44
N GLU A 233 24.15 31.10 1.56
CA GLU A 233 22.93 31.90 1.60
C GLU A 233 21.70 31.02 1.28
N GLY A 234 20.62 31.18 2.04
CA GLY A 234 19.38 30.47 1.80
C GLY A 234 18.54 30.23 3.05
N SER A 235 17.40 29.58 2.86
CA SER A 235 16.54 29.12 3.95
C SER A 235 17.12 27.84 4.58
N HIS A 236 17.04 27.73 5.91
CA HIS A 236 17.46 26.55 6.65
C HIS A 236 16.29 25.93 7.40
N LEU A 237 15.97 24.67 7.11
CA LEU A 237 14.91 23.89 7.77
C LEU A 237 15.44 22.54 8.24
N LYS A 238 14.69 21.88 9.12
CA LYS A 238 14.99 20.49 9.42
C LYS A 238 14.53 19.65 8.22
N LEU A 239 15.41 18.82 7.68
CA LEU A 239 15.09 17.90 6.59
C LEU A 239 15.13 16.45 7.09
N ASP A 240 14.30 15.62 6.47
CA ASP A 240 14.15 14.21 6.76
C ASP A 240 14.55 13.38 5.54
N ALA A 241 15.28 12.28 5.77
CA ALA A 241 15.52 11.29 4.73
C ALA A 241 14.24 10.48 4.56
N SER A 242 13.47 10.80 3.52
CA SER A 242 12.21 10.16 3.15
C SER A 242 12.50 8.88 2.38
N HIS A 243 11.84 7.79 2.75
CA HIS A 243 11.84 6.59 1.93
C HIS A 243 10.97 6.81 0.68
N ILE A 244 11.31 6.19 -0.45
CA ILE A 244 10.51 6.26 -1.69
C ILE A 244 9.37 5.23 -1.60
N PHE A 245 9.74 4.01 -1.25
CA PHE A 245 8.83 2.93 -0.96
C PHE A 245 8.82 2.68 0.55
N LYS A 246 7.63 2.76 1.14
CA LYS A 246 7.45 2.77 2.59
C LYS A 246 7.99 1.49 3.24
N HIS A 247 8.82 1.68 4.26
CA HIS A 247 9.33 0.61 5.12
C HIS A 247 8.20 -0.21 5.78
N SER A 248 7.05 0.42 6.07
CA SER A 248 5.88 -0.28 6.63
C SER A 248 5.23 -1.27 5.66
N VAL A 249 5.45 -1.15 4.36
CA VAL A 249 4.93 -2.11 3.36
C VAL A 249 5.96 -3.21 3.08
N ALA A 250 7.24 -2.91 3.25
CA ALA A 250 8.31 -3.88 2.97
C ALA A 250 8.64 -4.80 4.14
N VAL A 251 8.49 -4.36 5.39
CA VAL A 251 9.00 -5.11 6.55
C VAL A 251 7.99 -6.05 7.18
N LEU A 252 8.23 -7.34 6.97
CA LEU A 252 7.68 -8.47 7.73
C LEU A 252 8.34 -8.50 9.11
N ARG A 253 7.57 -8.23 10.16
CA ARG A 253 8.00 -8.56 11.53
C ARG A 253 7.54 -9.98 11.86
N PRO A 254 8.46 -10.95 12.05
CA PRO A 254 8.09 -12.28 12.52
C PRO A 254 7.48 -12.16 13.91
N ARG A 255 6.30 -12.73 14.13
CA ARG A 255 5.69 -12.79 15.47
C ARG A 255 5.87 -14.17 16.08
N ALA A 256 5.94 -14.22 17.42
CA ALA A 256 6.17 -15.43 18.21
C ALA A 256 5.01 -16.45 18.18
N SER A 257 3.82 -16.08 17.69
CA SER A 257 2.69 -16.99 17.48
C SER A 257 2.58 -17.32 15.99
N GLY A 258 2.81 -18.58 15.65
CA GLY A 258 2.84 -19.06 14.27
C GLY A 258 1.56 -18.77 13.48
N GLU A 259 1.81 -18.48 12.19
CA GLU A 259 0.92 -18.60 11.03
C GLU A 259 -0.03 -17.43 10.67
N ASN A 260 -0.17 -17.26 9.34
CA ASN A 260 -1.15 -16.53 8.53
C ASN A 260 -1.18 -15.00 8.34
N ARG A 261 -0.34 -14.17 8.97
CA ARG A 261 -0.33 -12.70 8.66
C ARG A 261 0.52 -12.27 7.45
N GLN A 262 1.16 -13.21 6.77
CA GLN A 262 2.01 -12.91 5.62
C GLN A 262 1.22 -12.86 4.30
N HIS A 263 -0.03 -13.33 4.34
CA HIS A 263 -0.82 -13.57 3.14
C HIS A 263 -1.10 -12.29 2.35
N GLY A 264 -1.65 -11.24 2.94
CA GLY A 264 -1.98 -10.02 2.22
C GLY A 264 -0.78 -9.15 1.85
N LEU A 265 0.37 -9.34 2.50
CA LEU A 265 1.63 -8.81 1.97
C LEU A 265 1.97 -9.50 0.64
N TYR A 266 1.82 -10.81 0.55
CA TYR A 266 2.00 -11.50 -0.73
C TYR A 266 0.96 -11.08 -1.77
N VAL A 267 -0.29 -10.82 -1.35
CA VAL A 267 -1.33 -10.20 -2.21
C VAL A 267 -0.91 -8.86 -2.74
N THR A 268 -0.41 -7.99 -1.87
CA THR A 268 0.14 -6.70 -2.25
C THR A 268 1.24 -6.87 -3.29
N TYR A 269 2.27 -7.65 -2.99
CA TYR A 269 3.43 -7.82 -3.89
C TYR A 269 3.08 -8.44 -5.22
N ASP A 270 2.17 -9.40 -5.24
CA ASP A 270 1.78 -10.08 -6.45
C ASP A 270 0.94 -9.17 -7.38
N ILE A 271 -0.01 -8.39 -6.83
CA ILE A 271 -0.73 -7.38 -7.60
C ILE A 271 0.27 -6.35 -8.15
N LEU A 272 1.19 -5.84 -7.33
CA LEU A 272 2.20 -4.88 -7.76
C LEU A 272 3.11 -5.45 -8.84
N LYS A 273 3.54 -6.70 -8.71
CA LYS A 273 4.36 -7.40 -9.70
C LYS A 273 3.67 -7.41 -11.06
N HIS A 274 2.41 -7.86 -11.10
CA HIS A 274 1.70 -7.98 -12.36
C HIS A 274 1.27 -6.63 -12.95
N TYR A 275 0.77 -5.71 -12.12
CA TYR A 275 0.29 -4.42 -12.60
C TYR A 275 1.43 -3.43 -12.91
N CYS A 276 2.42 -3.32 -12.02
CA CYS A 276 3.54 -2.39 -12.16
C CYS A 276 4.72 -2.99 -12.96
N GLN A 277 4.60 -4.22 -13.45
CA GLN A 277 5.64 -4.94 -14.21
C GLN A 277 6.96 -5.06 -13.46
N LEU A 278 6.87 -5.40 -12.17
CA LEU A 278 8.06 -5.64 -11.38
C LEU A 278 8.63 -7.00 -11.75
N ASP A 279 9.95 -7.09 -11.84
CA ASP A 279 10.63 -8.36 -12.08
C ASP A 279 10.55 -9.28 -10.84
N ASP A 280 10.75 -10.58 -11.05
CA ASP A 280 10.71 -11.57 -9.96
C ASP A 280 11.73 -11.31 -8.86
N SER A 281 12.84 -10.63 -9.19
CA SER A 281 13.87 -10.29 -8.22
C SER A 281 13.51 -9.06 -7.38
N PHE A 282 12.48 -8.30 -7.73
CA PHE A 282 12.09 -7.08 -7.02
C PHE A 282 11.80 -7.37 -5.54
N ALA A 283 10.99 -8.40 -5.24
CA ALA A 283 10.66 -8.76 -3.86
C ALA A 283 11.90 -9.19 -3.06
N GLU A 284 12.85 -9.90 -3.69
CA GLU A 284 14.12 -10.30 -3.08
C GLU A 284 15.02 -9.09 -2.80
N ASN A 285 15.12 -8.20 -3.78
CA ASN A 285 15.96 -7.01 -3.72
C ASN A 285 15.39 -6.01 -2.71
N MET A 286 14.07 -5.92 -2.58
CA MET A 286 13.45 -4.94 -1.70
C MET A 286 13.83 -5.13 -0.24
N LYS A 287 14.10 -6.38 0.15
CA LYS A 287 14.59 -6.73 1.47
C LYS A 287 15.95 -6.08 1.79
N SER A 288 16.87 -6.03 0.84
CA SER A 288 18.19 -5.42 1.02
C SER A 288 18.20 -3.92 0.71
N GLN A 289 17.22 -3.44 -0.07
CA GLN A 289 17.13 -2.07 -0.53
C GLN A 289 16.29 -1.15 0.38
N ILE A 290 15.54 -1.69 1.35
CA ILE A 290 14.60 -0.86 2.14
C ILE A 290 15.28 0.30 2.86
N ASP A 291 16.46 0.06 3.43
CA ASP A 291 17.32 1.06 4.09
C ASP A 291 18.55 1.42 3.23
N ASP A 292 18.54 1.06 1.95
CA ASP A 292 19.57 1.49 1.00
C ASP A 292 19.31 2.94 0.57
N PRO A 293 20.34 3.80 0.40
CA PRO A 293 20.16 5.18 -0.05
C PRO A 293 19.39 5.32 -1.36
N SER A 294 19.39 4.31 -2.24
CA SER A 294 18.57 4.31 -3.46
C SER A 294 17.06 4.30 -3.20
N ASN A 295 16.60 3.89 -2.02
CA ASN A 295 15.23 4.04 -1.58
C ASN A 295 15.00 5.35 -0.78
N GLY A 296 15.91 6.31 -0.85
CA GLY A 296 15.86 7.51 -0.01
C GLY A 296 16.05 8.81 -0.78
N MET A 297 15.44 9.89 -0.31
CA MET A 297 15.73 11.26 -0.73
C MET A 297 15.52 12.27 0.40
N LEU A 298 16.21 13.40 0.35
CA LEU A 298 16.11 14.43 1.39
C LEU A 298 14.97 15.43 1.12
N LEU A 299 13.97 15.45 1.98
CA LEU A 299 12.78 16.31 1.87
C LEU A 299 12.57 17.17 3.12
N GLY A 300 11.94 18.33 2.94
CA GLY A 300 11.37 19.08 4.06
C GLY A 300 10.15 18.35 4.64
N LYS A 301 9.79 18.62 5.89
CA LYS A 301 8.70 17.92 6.59
C LYS A 301 7.37 17.92 5.81
N ASP A 302 6.96 19.07 5.27
CA ASP A 302 5.68 19.20 4.57
C ASP A 302 5.71 18.43 3.23
N LEU A 303 6.82 18.52 2.50
CA LEU A 303 7.06 17.75 1.27
C LEU A 303 7.12 16.25 1.52
N HIS A 304 7.72 15.81 2.63
CA HIS A 304 7.76 14.42 3.02
C HIS A 304 6.34 13.90 3.28
N SER A 305 5.52 14.64 4.02
CA SER A 305 4.10 14.27 4.24
C SER A 305 3.35 14.18 2.91
N ALA A 306 3.43 15.22 2.08
CA ALA A 306 2.74 15.25 0.78
C ALA A 306 3.22 14.13 -0.17
N PHE A 307 4.50 13.76 -0.11
CA PHE A 307 5.03 12.64 -0.88
C PHE A 307 4.51 11.29 -0.38
N ASP A 308 4.47 11.09 0.94
CA ASP A 308 3.88 9.90 1.57
C ASP A 308 2.37 9.79 1.30
N ASP A 309 1.69 10.92 1.15
CA ASP A 309 0.26 11.03 0.84
C ASP A 309 -0.04 10.92 -0.66
N PHE A 310 0.98 10.70 -1.49
CA PHE A 310 0.85 10.64 -2.95
C PHE A 310 0.24 11.90 -3.59
N ALA A 311 0.35 13.05 -2.92
CA ALA A 311 -0.11 14.35 -3.44
C ALA A 311 0.76 14.82 -4.63
N PHE A 312 1.98 14.30 -4.73
CA PHE A 312 2.85 14.46 -5.90
C PHE A 312 3.77 13.24 -6.10
N CYS A 313 4.34 13.12 -7.30
CA CYS A 313 5.31 12.09 -7.64
C CYS A 313 6.36 12.57 -8.66
N PHE A 314 7.34 11.72 -8.94
CA PHE A 314 8.41 11.96 -9.90
C PHE A 314 8.19 11.13 -11.18
N VAL A 315 8.01 11.80 -12.31
CA VAL A 315 7.84 11.16 -13.62
C VAL A 315 9.14 11.30 -14.42
N ALA A 316 9.66 10.20 -14.94
CA ALA A 316 10.92 10.18 -15.69
C ALA A 316 10.91 11.20 -16.84
N HIS A 317 12.02 11.90 -17.01
CA HIS A 317 12.28 12.79 -18.14
C HIS A 317 13.20 12.10 -19.16
N GLU A 318 13.39 12.73 -20.32
CA GLU A 318 14.30 12.25 -21.37
C GLU A 318 15.76 12.14 -20.90
N ASN A 319 16.15 12.97 -19.93
CA ASN A 319 17.50 12.98 -19.39
C ASN A 319 17.62 11.98 -18.23
N ALA A 320 18.73 11.23 -18.19
CA ALA A 320 19.01 10.31 -17.11
C ALA A 320 18.94 11.00 -15.73
N ASN A 321 18.38 10.30 -14.75
CA ASN A 321 18.20 10.75 -13.36
C ASN A 321 17.47 12.09 -13.21
N THR A 322 16.74 12.53 -14.25
CA THR A 322 15.96 13.76 -14.25
C THR A 322 14.48 13.44 -14.31
N TYR A 323 13.70 14.11 -13.50
CA TYR A 323 12.28 13.83 -13.30
C TYR A 323 11.47 15.11 -13.27
N LYS A 324 10.30 15.09 -13.92
CA LYS A 324 9.28 16.13 -13.76
C LYS A 324 8.47 15.84 -12.49
N ILE A 325 8.10 16.89 -11.77
CA ILE A 325 7.20 16.76 -10.63
C ILE A 325 5.77 16.84 -11.14
N LYS A 326 4.98 15.79 -10.92
CA LYS A 326 3.54 15.77 -11.17
C LYS A 326 2.83 15.85 -9.83
N HIS A 327 1.86 16.75 -9.69
CA HIS A 327 1.07 16.93 -8.48
C HIS A 327 -0.42 17.07 -8.80
N TRP A 328 -1.27 16.69 -7.84
CA TRP A 328 -2.73 16.70 -8.00
C TRP A 328 -3.43 17.76 -7.15
N VAL A 329 -2.73 18.27 -6.13
CA VAL A 329 -3.16 19.39 -5.30
C VAL A 329 -2.40 20.66 -5.69
N SER A 330 -2.81 21.82 -5.16
CA SER A 330 -2.08 23.06 -5.43
C SER A 330 -0.69 23.06 -4.80
N GLU A 331 0.28 23.73 -5.43
CA GLU A 331 1.66 23.79 -4.91
C GLU A 331 1.72 24.35 -3.48
N ASN A 332 0.84 25.31 -3.17
CA ASN A 332 0.74 25.93 -1.84
C ASN A 332 0.23 24.97 -0.75
N GLU A 333 -0.46 23.89 -1.13
CA GLU A 333 -0.87 22.82 -0.19
C GLU A 333 0.27 21.84 0.08
N ILE A 334 1.25 21.74 -0.84
CA ILE A 334 2.41 20.83 -0.73
C ILE A 334 3.56 21.51 0.00
N SER A 335 3.84 22.76 -0.35
CA SER A 335 4.95 23.53 0.23
C SER A 335 4.66 25.01 0.28
N TRP A 336 5.14 25.65 1.34
CA TRP A 336 5.17 27.11 1.45
C TRP A 336 6.42 27.72 0.77
N VAL A 337 7.39 26.89 0.38
CA VAL A 337 8.57 27.29 -0.41
C VAL A 337 8.32 26.92 -1.87
N PRO A 338 8.66 27.80 -2.84
CA PRO A 338 8.54 27.46 -4.25
C PRO A 338 9.22 26.14 -4.62
N MET A 339 8.51 25.30 -5.35
CA MET A 339 8.98 24.00 -5.81
C MET A 339 9.58 24.12 -7.21
N SER A 340 10.64 23.35 -7.46
CA SER A 340 11.16 23.18 -8.82
C SER A 340 10.17 22.36 -9.66
N SER A 341 9.97 22.70 -10.93
CA SER A 341 9.13 21.90 -11.84
C SER A 341 9.75 20.53 -12.20
N SER A 342 11.06 20.39 -11.99
CA SER A 342 11.82 19.17 -12.24
C SER A 342 13.03 19.06 -11.31
N VAL A 343 13.51 17.85 -11.09
CA VAL A 343 14.67 17.54 -10.25
C VAL A 343 15.64 16.66 -11.03
N THR A 344 16.94 16.89 -10.88
CA THR A 344 18.00 16.00 -11.35
C THR A 344 18.77 15.48 -10.14
N PHE A 345 18.74 14.17 -9.92
CA PHE A 345 19.47 13.55 -8.81
C PHE A 345 20.95 13.39 -9.15
N MET A 346 21.82 13.80 -8.22
CA MET A 346 23.27 13.76 -8.35
C MET A 346 23.90 13.37 -7.00
N ASP A 347 25.05 12.71 -7.03
CA ASP A 347 25.80 12.35 -5.82
C ASP A 347 26.85 13.42 -5.51
N HIS A 348 26.65 14.14 -4.41
CA HIS A 348 27.55 15.20 -3.94
C HIS A 348 28.48 14.71 -2.81
N SER A 349 28.51 13.41 -2.51
CA SER A 349 29.31 12.89 -1.39
C SER A 349 30.81 13.00 -1.65
N GLN A 350 31.23 13.03 -2.91
CA GLN A 350 32.63 13.10 -3.34
C GLN A 350 33.14 14.52 -3.58
N ASP A 351 32.29 15.54 -3.46
CA ASP A 351 32.75 16.92 -3.58
C ASP A 351 33.82 17.18 -2.51
N ALA A 352 34.92 17.84 -2.91
CA ALA A 352 36.16 17.93 -2.12
C ALA A 352 35.95 18.43 -0.68
N ASN A 353 34.88 19.19 -0.44
CA ASN A 353 34.50 19.72 0.87
C ASN A 353 33.75 18.69 1.75
N ASN A 354 33.07 17.70 1.15
CA ASN A 354 32.31 16.65 1.85
C ASN A 354 33.17 15.39 2.08
N ALA A 355 34.09 15.08 1.17
CA ALA A 355 35.01 13.94 1.28
C ALA A 355 35.91 13.98 2.53
N ALA A 356 36.20 15.18 3.07
CA ALA A 356 36.98 15.34 4.30
C ALA A 356 36.23 14.88 5.56
N LEU A 357 34.88 14.94 5.58
CA LEU A 357 34.05 14.58 6.73
C LEU A 357 33.82 13.07 6.84
N LEU A 358 33.81 12.34 5.72
CA LEU A 358 33.69 10.87 5.73
C LEU A 358 34.99 10.17 6.20
N ARG A 359 36.11 10.91 6.30
CA ARG A 359 37.44 10.38 6.64
C ARG A 359 37.76 10.33 8.14
N THR A 360 36.87 10.77 9.04
CA THR A 360 37.17 10.89 10.48
C THR A 360 37.08 9.59 11.28
N SER A 361 36.88 8.42 10.65
CA SER A 361 36.89 7.12 11.36
C SER A 361 38.31 6.50 11.33
N PRO A 362 39.08 6.44 12.44
CA PRO A 362 40.53 6.22 12.40
C PRO A 362 41.03 4.81 12.08
N HIS A 363 40.14 3.84 11.81
CA HIS A 363 40.51 2.42 11.77
C HIS A 363 40.09 1.64 10.53
N ASN A 364 39.54 2.28 9.49
CA ASN A 364 39.22 1.58 8.24
C ASN A 364 40.10 2.07 7.09
N HIS A 365 40.89 1.15 6.55
CA HIS A 365 41.64 1.34 5.31
C HIS A 365 40.70 1.82 4.18
N PRO A 366 41.19 2.67 3.26
CA PRO A 366 40.37 3.24 2.21
C PRO A 366 39.95 2.13 1.24
N GLN A 367 38.68 1.73 1.31
CA GLN A 367 38.06 1.06 0.18
C GLN A 367 37.88 2.09 -0.95
N PRO A 368 38.01 1.65 -2.22
CA PRO A 368 37.87 2.52 -3.37
C PRO A 368 36.52 3.22 -3.36
N GLU A 369 36.53 4.48 -3.80
CA GLU A 369 35.45 5.44 -4.01
C GLU A 369 34.08 4.78 -4.28
N THR A 370 33.31 4.52 -3.23
CA THR A 370 31.91 4.09 -3.38
C THR A 370 31.05 5.34 -3.46
N THR A 371 30.58 5.65 -4.68
CA THR A 371 29.50 6.61 -4.88
C THR A 371 28.26 6.18 -4.09
N ILE A 372 27.55 7.14 -3.52
CA ILE A 372 26.30 6.85 -2.82
C ILE A 372 25.19 6.69 -3.89
N PRO A 373 24.44 5.57 -3.90
CA PRO A 373 23.40 5.35 -4.90
C PRO A 373 22.36 6.46 -4.96
N LEU A 374 22.01 6.87 -6.18
CA LEU A 374 20.90 7.78 -6.45
C LEU A 374 19.54 7.10 -6.19
N PRO A 375 18.46 7.87 -6.02
CA PRO A 375 17.11 7.34 -5.97
C PRO A 375 16.82 6.37 -7.12
N SER A 376 16.29 5.19 -6.79
CA SER A 376 16.01 4.12 -7.76
C SER A 376 14.90 4.56 -8.72
N PRO A 377 15.16 4.57 -10.05
CA PRO A 377 14.14 4.89 -11.04
C PRO A 377 12.91 3.98 -10.94
N GLN A 378 13.10 2.71 -10.60
CA GLN A 378 12.02 1.73 -10.47
C GLN A 378 11.12 2.05 -9.27
N LEU A 379 11.70 2.45 -8.12
CA LEU A 379 10.93 2.83 -6.93
C LEU A 379 10.18 4.16 -7.15
N LEU A 380 10.81 5.12 -7.82
CA LEU A 380 10.15 6.38 -8.20
C LEU A 380 8.98 6.12 -9.16
N GLN A 381 9.17 5.24 -10.15
CA GLN A 381 8.11 4.85 -11.08
C GLN A 381 6.96 4.15 -10.35
N LEU A 382 7.27 3.21 -9.44
CA LEU A 382 6.26 2.52 -8.63
C LEU A 382 5.43 3.48 -7.79
N HIS A 383 6.08 4.44 -7.12
CA HIS A 383 5.38 5.51 -6.38
C HIS A 383 4.49 6.34 -7.32
N ALA A 384 5.00 6.71 -8.49
CA ALA A 384 4.26 7.52 -9.46
C ALA A 384 3.05 6.78 -10.06
N ILE A 385 3.14 5.46 -10.27
CA ILE A 385 2.03 4.60 -10.68
C ILE A 385 0.95 4.57 -9.60
N LEU A 386 1.33 4.31 -8.35
CA LEU A 386 0.39 4.30 -7.23
C LEU A 386 -0.28 5.66 -7.04
N ALA A 387 0.49 6.75 -7.15
CA ALA A 387 -0.05 8.11 -7.12
C ALA A 387 -1.09 8.35 -8.23
N GLY A 388 -0.79 7.86 -9.44
CA GLY A 388 -1.70 7.93 -10.59
C GLY A 388 -3.04 7.24 -10.29
N VAL A 389 -2.99 5.98 -9.83
CA VAL A 389 -4.20 5.21 -9.52
C VAL A 389 -4.99 5.84 -8.37
N LEU A 390 -4.32 6.21 -7.28
CA LEU A 390 -4.95 6.83 -6.10
C LEU A 390 -5.72 8.11 -6.47
N ASN A 391 -5.06 9.03 -7.17
CA ASN A 391 -5.66 10.33 -7.47
C ASN A 391 -6.69 10.26 -8.60
N LEU A 392 -6.42 9.53 -9.70
CA LEU A 392 -7.36 9.46 -10.83
C LEU A 392 -8.68 8.75 -10.46
N SER A 393 -8.59 7.74 -9.57
CA SER A 393 -9.78 7.03 -9.08
C SER A 393 -10.57 7.81 -8.04
N GLY A 394 -9.98 8.84 -7.41
CA GLY A 394 -10.53 9.50 -6.23
C GLY A 394 -10.32 8.70 -4.93
N ALA A 395 -9.51 7.65 -4.95
CA ALA A 395 -9.22 6.85 -3.77
C ALA A 395 -8.30 7.58 -2.77
N ALA A 396 -7.47 8.52 -3.21
CA ALA A 396 -6.58 9.29 -2.32
C ALA A 396 -7.36 9.98 -1.19
N ASP A 397 -8.29 10.88 -1.55
CA ASP A 397 -9.11 11.62 -0.59
C ASP A 397 -9.99 10.69 0.26
N MET A 398 -10.55 9.66 -0.39
CA MET A 398 -11.43 8.69 0.23
C MET A 398 -10.71 7.86 1.31
N LEU A 399 -9.50 7.38 1.02
CA LEU A 399 -8.73 6.56 1.97
C LEU A 399 -8.17 7.42 3.11
N GLN A 400 -7.89 8.70 2.87
CA GLN A 400 -7.43 9.61 3.92
C GLN A 400 -8.44 9.76 5.06
N ILE A 401 -9.74 9.67 4.76
CA ILE A 401 -10.79 9.69 5.79
C ILE A 401 -10.60 8.58 6.81
N PHE A 402 -10.13 7.39 6.42
CA PHE A 402 -9.91 6.30 7.36
C PHE A 402 -8.69 6.52 8.27
N ASN A 403 -7.73 7.36 7.84
CA ASN A 403 -6.55 7.71 8.62
C ASN A 403 -6.85 8.77 9.68
N ASP A 404 -7.55 9.85 9.28
CA ASP A 404 -7.68 11.10 10.03
C ASP A 404 -9.15 11.54 10.13
N LEU A 405 -9.91 10.87 11.01
CA LEU A 405 -11.30 11.24 11.26
C LEU A 405 -11.41 12.53 12.09
N PRO A 406 -12.25 13.50 11.67
CA PRO A 406 -12.38 14.79 12.33
C PRO A 406 -12.71 14.72 13.83
N ASP A 407 -13.49 13.72 14.26
CA ASP A 407 -14.16 13.76 15.57
C ASP A 407 -13.70 12.72 16.60
N PHE A 408 -12.89 11.73 16.22
CA PHE A 408 -12.77 10.50 17.01
C PHE A 408 -11.34 10.04 17.37
N GLY A 409 -10.38 10.97 17.45
CA GLY A 409 -9.10 10.77 18.17
C GLY A 409 -8.23 9.56 17.75
N GLY A 410 -8.43 9.00 16.56
CA GLY A 410 -7.80 7.77 16.10
C GLY A 410 -8.24 7.37 14.69
N PRO A 411 -7.75 6.26 14.12
CA PRO A 411 -8.17 5.78 12.80
C PRO A 411 -9.48 5.01 12.86
N ALA A 412 -10.07 4.80 11.68
CA ALA A 412 -11.09 3.77 11.51
C ALA A 412 -10.52 2.36 11.29
N VAL A 413 -9.24 2.22 10.93
CA VAL A 413 -8.61 0.92 10.66
C VAL A 413 -7.37 0.76 11.53
N CYS A 414 -7.21 -0.42 12.11
CA CYS A 414 -6.18 -0.67 13.12
C CYS A 414 -4.74 -0.70 12.55
N SER A 415 -4.53 -0.99 11.26
CA SER A 415 -3.20 -1.01 10.62
C SER A 415 -3.25 -0.69 9.12
N GLY A 416 -2.07 -0.64 8.51
CA GLY A 416 -1.90 -0.56 7.06
C GLY A 416 -1.93 -1.91 6.33
N TYR A 417 -2.30 -3.02 6.96
CA TYR A 417 -2.47 -4.28 6.24
C TYR A 417 -3.80 -4.30 5.48
N GLY A 418 -3.77 -4.85 4.26
CA GLY A 418 -4.97 -4.93 3.42
C GLY A 418 -6.05 -5.80 4.02
N GLU A 419 -5.64 -6.83 4.75
CA GLU A 419 -6.44 -7.71 5.57
C GLU A 419 -7.34 -6.97 6.57
N ASP A 420 -6.75 -6.00 7.27
CA ASP A 420 -7.47 -5.22 8.27
C ASP A 420 -8.48 -4.29 7.61
N PHE A 421 -8.13 -3.70 6.45
CA PHE A 421 -9.07 -2.90 5.68
C PHE A 421 -10.22 -3.75 5.12
N MET A 422 -9.89 -4.91 4.55
CA MET A 422 -10.88 -5.86 4.03
C MET A 422 -11.88 -6.24 5.13
N HIS A 423 -11.39 -6.68 6.29
CA HIS A 423 -12.23 -7.15 7.38
C HIS A 423 -12.98 -6.02 8.12
N GLN A 424 -12.36 -4.86 8.33
CA GLN A 424 -12.94 -3.79 9.17
C GLN A 424 -13.79 -2.80 8.39
N VAL A 425 -13.55 -2.66 7.08
CA VAL A 425 -14.24 -1.69 6.23
C VAL A 425 -15.08 -2.40 5.18
N ILE A 426 -14.48 -3.26 4.36
CA ILE A 426 -15.16 -3.82 3.18
C ILE A 426 -16.21 -4.87 3.57
N GLU A 427 -15.81 -5.87 4.34
CA GLU A 427 -16.68 -6.96 4.81
C GLU A 427 -17.61 -6.53 5.95
N TYR A 428 -17.35 -5.36 6.55
CA TYR A 428 -18.15 -4.85 7.65
C TYR A 428 -19.54 -4.44 7.15
N THR A 429 -20.59 -4.98 7.77
CA THR A 429 -21.99 -4.79 7.37
C THR A 429 -22.78 -3.82 8.23
N GLY A 430 -22.19 -3.29 9.31
CA GLY A 430 -22.87 -2.30 10.15
C GLY A 430 -22.88 -0.90 9.53
N ASP A 431 -23.47 0.03 10.26
CA ASP A 431 -23.76 1.39 9.77
C ASP A 431 -22.58 2.37 9.96
N ASP A 432 -21.65 2.05 10.86
CA ASP A 432 -20.44 2.83 11.07
C ASP A 432 -19.44 2.68 9.92
N ILE A 433 -18.50 3.61 9.83
CA ILE A 433 -17.47 3.56 8.77
C ILE A 433 -16.54 2.34 8.87
N SER A 434 -16.41 1.77 10.07
CA SER A 434 -15.67 0.53 10.29
C SER A 434 -16.11 -0.20 11.56
N ARG A 435 -15.80 -1.49 11.60
CA ARG A 435 -15.99 -2.35 12.80
C ARG A 435 -15.27 -1.79 14.03
N LEU A 436 -14.08 -1.22 13.86
CA LEU A 436 -13.31 -0.67 14.99
C LEU A 436 -14.03 0.52 15.62
N ARG A 437 -14.73 1.32 14.82
CA ARG A 437 -15.49 2.47 15.31
C ARG A 437 -16.73 2.07 16.09
N GLU A 438 -17.51 1.14 15.57
CA GLU A 438 -18.69 0.63 16.28
C GLU A 438 -18.32 0.12 17.68
N VAL A 439 -17.20 -0.60 17.79
CA VAL A 439 -16.68 -1.10 19.07
C VAL A 439 -16.24 0.03 20.00
N ALA A 440 -15.56 1.05 19.47
CA ALA A 440 -15.10 2.20 20.25
C ALA A 440 -16.27 3.02 20.80
N GLU A 441 -17.28 3.31 19.97
CA GLU A 441 -18.48 4.03 20.38
C GLU A 441 -19.29 3.26 21.42
N THR A 442 -19.49 1.96 21.20
CA THR A 442 -20.21 1.10 22.14
C THR A 442 -19.53 1.10 23.50
N THR A 443 -18.20 1.02 23.51
CA THR A 443 -17.39 1.04 24.74
C THR A 443 -17.49 2.38 25.45
N GLN A 444 -17.46 3.50 24.71
CA GLN A 444 -17.64 4.84 25.29
C GLN A 444 -19.04 5.01 25.91
N ARG A 445 -20.10 4.52 25.25
CA ARG A 445 -21.47 4.55 25.76
C ARG A 445 -21.65 3.71 27.04
N LEU A 446 -20.91 2.60 27.18
CA LEU A 446 -20.93 1.76 28.38
C LEU A 446 -20.13 2.35 29.56
N SER A 447 -19.24 3.32 29.29
CA SER A 447 -18.42 3.98 30.31
C SER A 447 -19.06 5.21 30.94
N LEU A 448 -20.21 5.66 30.40
CA LEU A 448 -21.04 6.75 30.89
C LEU A 448 -22.25 6.19 31.65
#